data_AF-A0A090ZLY3-F1
#
_entry.id   AF-A0A090ZLY3-F1
#
_cell.length_a   1.000
_cell.length_b   1.000
_cell.length_c   1.000
_cell.angle_alpha   90.00
_cell.angle_beta   90.00
_cell.angle_gamma   90.00
#
_symmetry.space_group_name_H-M   'P 1'
#
loop_
_entity.id
_entity.type
_entity.pdbx_description
1 polymer ?
#
loop_
_entity_poly.entity_id
_entity_poly.type
_entity_poly.pdbx_seq_one_letter_code
_entity_poly.pdbx_strand_id
1 'polypeptide(L)'
;MDATEDVLRRFGPEKTSVVDVARSLNVTHGTIYRHFPSKSALRLAVLKRWFYVITEPDIANEFVNHIIGSITKIVEAGISNHEFKEGLAGDIARGIYVSTIRFHHPLYSREWLIPTIQQEYDVVWNLIMSGILQ
;
A
#
# COMPACT_ATOMS: atom_id res chain seq x y z
N MET A 1 19.73 -1.87 6.68
CA MET A 1 18.40 -2.44 6.39
C MET A 1 17.95 -2.09 4.97
N ASP A 2 18.18 -0.85 4.51
CA ASP A 2 17.75 -0.41 3.17
C ASP A 2 18.32 -1.28 2.04
N ALA A 3 19.61 -1.63 2.07
CA ALA A 3 20.20 -2.54 1.09
C ALA A 3 19.57 -3.95 1.08
N THR A 4 19.04 -4.41 2.22
CA THR A 4 18.31 -5.68 2.30
C THR A 4 16.92 -5.54 1.67
N GLU A 5 16.24 -4.42 1.91
CA GLU A 5 14.95 -4.10 1.31
C GLU A 5 15.05 -3.97 -0.22
N ASP A 6 16.07 -3.30 -0.72
CA ASP A 6 16.28 -3.10 -2.15
C ASP A 6 16.51 -4.44 -2.87
N VAL A 7 17.35 -5.31 -2.30
CA VAL A 7 17.58 -6.65 -2.86
C VAL A 7 16.31 -7.49 -2.78
N LEU A 8 15.55 -7.42 -1.67
CA LEU A 8 14.26 -8.11 -1.53
C LEU A 8 13.21 -7.63 -2.53
N ARG A 9 13.08 -6.31 -2.74
CA ARG A 9 12.16 -5.72 -3.72
C ARG A 9 12.53 -6.14 -5.15
N ARG A 10 13.83 -6.20 -5.45
CA ARG A 10 14.32 -6.47 -6.81
C ARG A 10 14.25 -7.94 -7.21
N PHE A 11 14.51 -8.86 -6.28
CA PHE A 11 14.64 -10.29 -6.60
C PHE A 11 13.59 -11.17 -5.91
N GLY A 12 12.86 -10.65 -4.94
CA GLY A 12 11.90 -11.39 -4.14
C GLY A 12 12.56 -12.19 -2.99
N PRO A 13 11.74 -12.65 -2.02
CA PRO A 13 12.21 -13.27 -0.79
C PRO A 13 12.84 -14.66 -0.98
N GLU A 14 12.51 -15.36 -2.06
CA GLU A 14 13.08 -16.67 -2.37
C GLU A 14 14.51 -16.54 -2.89
N LYS A 15 14.71 -15.65 -3.89
CA LYS A 15 15.98 -15.47 -4.60
C LYS A 15 17.00 -14.61 -3.85
N THR A 16 16.57 -13.81 -2.88
CA THR A 16 17.49 -12.96 -2.10
C THR A 16 18.36 -13.80 -1.15
N SER A 17 19.70 -13.73 -1.26
CA SER A 17 20.62 -14.35 -0.30
C SER A 17 21.32 -13.34 0.60
N VAL A 18 21.85 -13.80 1.74
CA VAL A 18 22.71 -12.98 2.62
C VAL A 18 23.97 -12.49 1.88
N VAL A 19 24.45 -13.27 0.92
CA VAL A 19 25.61 -12.92 0.09
C VAL A 19 25.28 -11.76 -0.85
N ASP A 20 24.08 -11.73 -1.43
CA ASP A 20 23.65 -10.63 -2.31
C ASP A 20 23.54 -9.30 -1.54
N VAL A 21 23.06 -9.37 -0.30
CA VAL A 21 23.01 -8.21 0.62
C VAL A 21 24.41 -7.77 1.04
N ALA A 22 25.32 -8.71 1.34
CA ALA A 22 26.70 -8.37 1.68
C ALA A 22 27.42 -7.73 0.48
N ARG A 23 27.18 -8.25 -0.73
CA ARG A 23 27.71 -7.72 -1.98
C ARG A 23 27.22 -6.30 -2.25
N SER A 24 25.92 -6.02 -2.06
CA SER A 24 25.37 -4.68 -2.26
C SER A 24 25.90 -3.65 -1.26
N LEU A 25 26.30 -4.10 -0.07
CA LEU A 25 26.91 -3.28 0.98
C LEU A 25 28.45 -3.21 0.89
N ASN A 26 29.07 -3.91 -0.06
CA ASN A 26 30.53 -4.04 -0.16
C ASN A 26 31.20 -4.53 1.15
N VAL A 27 30.57 -5.48 1.85
CA VAL A 27 31.08 -6.08 3.08
C VAL A 27 31.19 -7.61 2.96
N THR A 28 31.89 -8.23 3.90
CA THR A 28 31.90 -9.69 4.00
C THR A 28 30.55 -10.22 4.49
N HIS A 29 30.14 -11.40 4.01
CA HIS A 29 28.90 -12.04 4.50
C HIS A 29 28.94 -12.33 6.00
N GLY A 30 30.13 -12.57 6.58
CA GLY A 30 30.32 -12.71 8.02
C GLY A 30 29.93 -11.47 8.82
N THR A 31 30.06 -10.27 8.24
CA THR A 31 29.59 -9.01 8.86
C THR A 31 28.07 -9.02 9.02
N ILE A 32 27.33 -9.53 8.04
CA ILE A 32 25.87 -9.65 8.13
C ILE A 32 25.47 -10.65 9.21
N TYR A 33 26.16 -11.79 9.30
CA TYR A 33 25.86 -12.83 10.30
C TYR A 33 26.09 -12.37 11.75
N ARG A 34 26.93 -11.36 12.01
CA ARG A 34 27.07 -10.77 13.35
C ARG A 34 25.80 -10.08 13.84
N HIS A 35 25.00 -9.54 12.92
CA HIS A 35 23.76 -8.83 13.24
C HIS A 35 22.52 -9.70 13.05
N PHE A 36 22.56 -10.64 12.10
CA PHE A 36 21.44 -11.50 11.76
C PHE A 36 21.88 -12.97 11.73
N PRO A 37 21.44 -13.79 12.70
CA PRO A 37 21.94 -15.16 12.83
C PRO A 37 21.51 -16.09 11.68
N SER A 38 20.56 -15.67 10.83
CA SER A 38 20.12 -16.45 9.68
C SER A 38 19.52 -15.58 8.56
N LYS A 39 19.43 -16.14 7.34
CA LYS A 39 18.67 -15.55 6.22
C LYS A 39 17.21 -15.26 6.63
N SER A 40 16.60 -16.13 7.45
CA SER A 40 15.24 -15.92 7.94
C SER A 40 15.14 -14.76 8.93
N ALA A 41 16.13 -14.58 9.83
CA ALA A 41 16.18 -13.44 10.74
C ALA A 41 16.33 -12.10 9.99
N LEU A 42 17.17 -12.08 8.95
CA LEU A 42 17.34 -10.90 8.08
C LEU A 42 16.03 -10.54 7.35
N ARG A 43 15.33 -11.53 6.77
CA ARG A 43 14.02 -11.33 6.14
C ARG A 43 12.96 -10.87 7.13
N LEU A 44 12.92 -11.49 8.32
CA LEU A 44 11.96 -11.12 9.37
C LEU A 44 12.19 -9.69 9.86
N ALA A 45 13.44 -9.22 9.94
CA ALA A 45 13.73 -7.84 10.32
C ALA A 45 13.18 -6.84 9.29
N VAL A 46 13.29 -7.16 8.00
CA VAL A 46 12.69 -6.33 6.93
C VAL A 46 11.17 -6.38 7.01
N LEU A 47 10.58 -7.57 7.15
CA LEU A 47 9.15 -7.72 7.33
C LEU A 47 8.64 -6.91 8.51
N LYS A 48 9.29 -7.00 9.68
CA LYS A 48 8.92 -6.23 10.87
C LYS A 48 8.91 -4.72 10.61
N ARG A 49 9.90 -4.21 9.86
CA ARG A 49 9.94 -2.79 9.48
C ARG A 49 8.80 -2.41 8.54
N TRP A 50 8.49 -3.24 7.55
CA TRP A 50 7.33 -3.00 6.67
C TRP A 50 6.00 -3.12 7.41
N PHE A 51 5.87 -4.08 8.32
CA PHE A 51 4.70 -4.20 9.19
C PHE A 51 4.54 -2.97 10.06
N TYR A 52 5.62 -2.45 10.66
CA TYR A 52 5.58 -1.24 11.48
C TYR A 52 4.90 -0.07 10.77
N VAL A 53 5.25 0.19 9.50
CA VAL A 53 4.62 1.26 8.70
C VAL A 53 3.12 1.04 8.49
N ILE A 54 2.67 -0.22 8.43
CA ILE A 54 1.26 -0.58 8.20
C ILE A 54 0.47 -0.65 9.52
N THR A 55 1.13 -0.96 10.64
CA THR A 55 0.48 -1.21 11.93
C THR A 55 0.60 -0.07 12.92
N GLU A 56 1.56 0.85 12.74
CA GLU A 56 1.70 2.04 13.60
C GLU A 56 0.58 3.04 13.25
N PRO A 57 -0.34 3.35 14.18
CA PRO A 57 -1.55 4.12 13.86
C PRO A 57 -1.27 5.49 13.26
N ASP A 58 -0.24 6.20 13.75
CA ASP A 58 0.09 7.54 13.26
C ASP A 58 0.60 7.51 11.82
N ILE A 59 1.48 6.56 11.50
CA ILE A 59 2.02 6.39 10.16
C ILE A 59 0.94 5.94 9.19
N ALA A 60 0.09 4.99 9.61
CA ALA A 60 -1.05 4.54 8.83
C ALA A 60 -2.01 5.70 8.54
N ASN A 61 -2.33 6.52 9.55
CA ASN A 61 -3.19 7.69 9.40
C ASN A 61 -2.60 8.73 8.43
N GLU A 62 -1.30 9.01 8.50
CA GLU A 62 -0.63 9.93 7.57
C GLU A 62 -0.73 9.42 6.12
N PHE A 63 -0.50 8.13 5.89
CA PHE A 63 -0.63 7.51 4.59
C PHE A 63 -2.06 7.58 4.04
N VAL A 64 -3.06 7.26 4.88
CA VAL A 64 -4.47 7.38 4.51
C VAL A 64 -4.84 8.83 4.15
N ASN A 65 -4.38 9.80 4.95
CA ASN A 65 -4.62 11.21 4.67
C ASN A 65 -3.96 11.65 3.36
N HIS A 66 -2.77 11.13 3.05
CA HIS A 66 -2.10 11.40 1.77
C HIS A 66 -2.91 10.87 0.56
N ILE A 67 -3.46 9.65 0.67
CA ILE A 67 -4.34 9.09 -0.37
C ILE A 67 -5.61 9.93 -0.52
N ILE A 68 -6.30 10.23 0.58
CA ILE A 68 -7.52 11.04 0.56
C ILE A 68 -7.24 12.43 -0.04
N GLY A 69 -6.10 13.04 0.29
CA GLY A 69 -5.68 14.32 -0.29
C GLY A 69 -5.45 14.23 -1.81
N SER A 70 -4.93 13.10 -2.30
CA SER A 70 -4.77 12.88 -3.74
C SER A 70 -6.13 12.71 -4.44
N ILE A 71 -7.06 11.96 -3.86
CA ILE A 71 -8.43 11.82 -4.38
C ILE A 71 -9.16 13.17 -4.34
N THR A 72 -8.97 13.97 -3.30
CA THR A 72 -9.57 15.30 -3.16
C THR A 72 -9.22 16.18 -4.36
N LYS A 73 -7.96 16.19 -4.80
CA LYS A 73 -7.53 16.96 -5.99
C LYS A 73 -8.21 16.49 -7.28
N ILE A 74 -8.47 15.19 -7.42
CA ILE A 74 -9.19 14.64 -8.58
C ILE A 74 -10.64 15.11 -8.54
N VAL A 75 -11.29 15.06 -7.37
CA VAL A 75 -12.66 15.51 -7.19
C VAL A 75 -12.79 17.02 -7.42
N GLU A 76 -11.88 17.83 -6.89
CA GLU A 76 -11.82 19.27 -7.14
C GLU A 76 -11.72 19.60 -8.63
N ALA A 77 -10.85 18.90 -9.36
CA ALA A 77 -10.71 19.05 -10.80
C ALA A 77 -12.00 18.68 -11.54
N GLY A 78 -12.62 17.55 -11.19
CA GLY A 78 -13.88 17.12 -11.80
C GLY A 78 -15.05 18.06 -11.51
N ILE A 79 -15.14 18.63 -10.30
CA ILE A 79 -16.14 19.67 -9.97
C ILE A 79 -15.87 20.93 -10.82
N SER A 80 -14.62 21.39 -10.87
CA SER A 80 -14.24 22.57 -11.65
C SER A 80 -14.49 22.41 -13.15
N ASN A 81 -14.41 21.18 -13.67
CA ASN A 81 -14.67 20.85 -15.07
C ASN A 81 -16.15 20.51 -15.34
N HIS A 82 -17.02 20.57 -14.33
CA HIS A 82 -18.43 20.16 -14.41
C HIS A 82 -18.63 18.69 -14.81
N GLU A 83 -17.67 17.83 -14.50
CA GLU A 83 -17.76 16.37 -14.67
C GLU A 83 -18.39 15.71 -13.43
N PHE A 84 -18.19 16.31 -12.26
CA PHE A 84 -18.76 15.88 -10.99
C PHE A 84 -19.70 16.94 -10.40
N LYS A 85 -20.75 16.49 -9.70
CA LYS A 85 -21.68 17.33 -8.96
C LYS A 85 -20.96 18.15 -7.89
N GLU A 86 -21.49 19.34 -7.62
CA GLU A 86 -21.00 20.20 -6.55
C GLU A 86 -21.09 19.54 -5.17
N GLY A 87 -20.10 19.83 -4.31
CA GLY A 87 -20.04 19.35 -2.95
C GLY A 87 -18.69 19.63 -2.29
N LEU A 88 -18.54 19.18 -1.04
CA LEU A 88 -17.27 19.26 -0.31
C LEU A 88 -16.32 18.16 -0.83
N ALA A 89 -15.34 18.53 -1.65
CA ALA A 89 -14.45 17.58 -2.32
C ALA A 89 -13.73 16.63 -1.36
N GLY A 90 -13.32 17.12 -0.17
CA GLY A 90 -12.69 16.29 0.87
C GLY A 90 -13.62 15.22 1.44
N ASP A 91 -14.92 15.52 1.60
CA ASP A 91 -15.91 14.56 2.09
C ASP A 91 -16.23 13.51 1.03
N ILE A 92 -16.36 13.94 -0.23
CA ILE A 92 -16.55 13.03 -1.37
C ILE A 92 -15.33 12.09 -1.48
N ALA A 93 -14.12 12.63 -1.44
CA ALA A 93 -12.88 11.86 -1.51
C ALA A 93 -12.75 10.84 -0.37
N ARG A 94 -13.09 11.25 0.86
CA ARG A 94 -13.13 10.34 2.02
C ARG A 94 -14.19 9.26 1.81
N GLY A 95 -15.38 9.62 1.34
CA GLY A 95 -16.46 8.69 1.00
C GLY A 95 -16.03 7.63 -0.02
N ILE A 96 -15.34 8.04 -1.09
CA ILE A 96 -14.76 7.15 -2.10
C ILE A 96 -13.74 6.21 -1.43
N TYR A 97 -12.81 6.75 -0.65
CA TYR A 97 -11.79 5.94 0.02
C TYR A 97 -12.39 4.87 0.94
N VAL A 98 -13.27 5.26 1.87
CA VAL A 98 -13.85 4.33 2.85
C VAL A 98 -14.74 3.27 2.20
N SER A 99 -15.43 3.63 1.13
CA SER A 99 -16.31 2.69 0.40
C SER A 99 -15.52 1.70 -0.45
N THR A 100 -14.31 2.07 -0.88
CA THR A 100 -13.49 1.25 -1.79
C THR A 100 -12.34 0.51 -1.10
N ILE A 101 -12.01 0.82 0.16
CA ILE A 101 -10.84 0.29 0.88
C ILE A 101 -10.70 -1.23 0.79
N ARG A 102 -11.83 -1.94 0.86
CA ARG A 102 -11.89 -3.41 0.78
C ARG A 102 -11.29 -3.98 -0.51
N PHE A 103 -11.29 -3.22 -1.59
CA PHE A 103 -10.89 -3.67 -2.92
C PHE A 103 -9.44 -3.35 -3.29
N HIS A 104 -8.70 -2.62 -2.43
CA HIS A 104 -7.30 -2.24 -2.71
C HIS A 104 -6.37 -2.30 -1.50
N HIS A 105 -6.90 -2.35 -0.27
CA HIS A 105 -6.07 -2.46 0.93
C HIS A 105 -5.57 -3.90 1.17
N PRO A 106 -4.25 -4.14 1.34
CA PRO A 106 -3.65 -5.48 1.41
C PRO A 106 -4.20 -6.39 2.53
N LEU A 107 -4.76 -5.82 3.60
CA LEU A 107 -5.41 -6.59 4.68
C LEU A 107 -6.58 -7.45 4.15
N TYR A 108 -7.25 -6.99 3.10
CA TYR A 108 -8.36 -7.70 2.45
C TYR A 108 -7.90 -8.58 1.28
N SER A 109 -6.60 -8.76 1.06
CA SER A 109 -6.08 -9.48 -0.11
C SER A 109 -6.57 -10.94 -0.21
N ARG A 110 -6.92 -11.57 0.92
CA ARG A 110 -7.57 -12.89 0.92
C ARG A 110 -8.98 -12.86 0.35
N GLU A 111 -9.73 -11.78 0.59
CA GLU A 111 -11.08 -11.61 0.04
C GLU A 111 -11.05 -11.41 -1.47
N TRP A 112 -9.94 -10.93 -2.03
CA TRP A 112 -9.79 -10.78 -3.48
C TRP A 112 -9.75 -12.12 -4.23
N LEU A 113 -9.60 -13.23 -3.51
CA LEU A 113 -9.72 -14.58 -4.07
C LEU A 113 -11.16 -15.07 -4.15
N ILE A 114 -12.10 -14.35 -3.52
CA ILE A 114 -13.54 -14.69 -3.56
C ILE A 114 -14.06 -14.37 -4.97
N PRO A 115 -14.72 -15.32 -5.68
CA PRO A 115 -15.15 -15.11 -7.06
C PRO A 115 -16.08 -13.90 -7.28
N THR A 116 -16.80 -13.45 -6.23
CA THR A 116 -17.74 -12.33 -6.29
C THR A 116 -17.11 -10.96 -6.05
N ILE A 117 -15.82 -10.89 -5.65
CA ILE A 117 -15.22 -9.63 -5.21
C ILE A 117 -15.27 -8.53 -6.29
N GLN A 118 -15.10 -8.92 -7.55
CA GLN A 118 -15.17 -7.98 -8.69
C GLN A 118 -16.60 -7.46 -8.87
N GLN A 119 -17.60 -8.35 -8.79
CA GLN A 119 -19.00 -7.95 -8.88
C GLN A 119 -19.40 -7.01 -7.73
N GLU A 120 -18.90 -7.28 -6.52
CA GLU A 120 -19.13 -6.42 -5.35
C GLU A 120 -18.47 -5.04 -5.51
N TYR A 121 -17.25 -4.99 -6.09
CA TYR A 121 -16.61 -3.73 -6.47
C TYR A 121 -17.46 -2.96 -7.48
N ASP A 122 -17.92 -3.62 -8.55
CA ASP A 122 -18.71 -2.98 -9.59
C ASP A 122 -20.01 -2.37 -9.04
N VAL A 123 -20.68 -3.06 -8.11
CA VAL A 123 -21.88 -2.53 -7.43
C VAL A 123 -21.56 -1.24 -6.66
N VAL A 124 -20.51 -1.24 -5.85
CA VAL A 124 -20.10 -0.06 -5.07
C VAL A 124 -19.66 1.07 -5.99
N TRP A 125 -18.86 0.77 -7.01
CA TRP A 125 -18.35 1.75 -7.95
C TRP A 125 -19.48 2.41 -8.75
N ASN A 126 -20.41 1.62 -9.28
CA ASN A 126 -21.56 2.16 -10.00
C ASN A 126 -22.45 3.04 -9.12
N LEU A 127 -22.67 2.65 -7.86
CA LEU A 127 -23.40 3.47 -6.90
C LEU A 127 -22.70 4.82 -6.65
N ILE A 128 -21.38 4.80 -6.43
CA ILE A 128 -20.59 6.03 -6.26
C ILE A 128 -20.69 6.91 -7.50
N MET A 129 -20.41 6.35 -8.69
CA MET A 129 -20.41 7.11 -9.95
C MET A 129 -21.78 7.70 -10.27
N SER A 130 -22.86 6.95 -10.10
CA SER A 130 -24.23 7.49 -10.25
C SER A 130 -24.54 8.62 -9.25
N GLY A 131 -23.93 8.57 -8.07
CA GLY A 131 -24.05 9.60 -7.04
C GLY A 131 -23.34 10.90 -7.41
N ILE A 132 -22.14 10.83 -8.01
CA ILE A 132 -21.25 11.99 -8.18
C ILE A 132 -21.17 12.54 -9.61
N LEU A 133 -21.47 11.76 -10.64
CA LEU A 133 -21.43 12.26 -12.02
C LEU A 133 -22.51 13.32 -12.26
N GLN A 134 -22.16 14.35 -13.05
CA GLN A 134 -23.06 15.40 -13.50
C GLN A 134 -24.15 14.88 -14.45
#